data_AF-A0A355QH40-F1
#
_entry.id   AF-A0A355QH40-F1
#
_cell.length_a   1.000
_cell.length_b   1.000
_cell.length_c   1.000
_cell.angle_alpha   90.00
_cell.angle_beta   90.00
_cell.angle_gamma   90.00
#
_symmetry.space_group_name_H-M   'P 1'
#
loop_
_entity.id
_entity.type
_entity.pdbx_description
1 polymer ?
#
loop_
_entity_poly.entity_id
_entity_poly.type
_entity_poly.pdbx_seq_one_letter_code
_entity_poly.pdbx_strand_id
1 'polypeptide(L)'
;MPWCFQCGIEYAPNVADCLECGVALVDAAPVDAGAVGTSDEEQLAYELHEWAGEARRILDQLLTDDGIAHAWQGATLVVRAADEAPVDELLVVAESTGGPALDPDAEKLAYELTDWADDEQTAFSDLLARLGIAHEFDDVGDLVVLASDEDAVETAIDAFESGSDDRPELDGLDGNRMMTQVFVACDRLRKDPRDDAGVSKLIELAPLLAGHRPPFGIDPKLWDALGERSADLVDLLATGDTPENELTAAATTLTEALRRLV
;
A
#
# COMPACT_ATOMS: atom_id res chain seq x y z
N MET A 1 4.25 -1.99 -25.19
CA MET A 1 5.16 -3.05 -24.72
C MET A 1 5.95 -2.41 -23.59
N PRO A 2 6.03 -3.03 -22.42
CA PRO A 2 6.74 -2.47 -21.28
C PRO A 2 8.27 -2.54 -21.46
N TRP A 3 8.98 -1.56 -20.94
CA TRP A 3 10.43 -1.39 -21.07
C TRP A 3 11.07 -1.20 -19.70
N CYS A 4 12.28 -1.72 -19.51
CA CYS A 4 13.08 -1.31 -18.36
C CYS A 4 13.70 0.05 -18.64
N PHE A 5 13.43 1.05 -17.80
CA PHE A 5 14.00 2.39 -17.99
C PHE A 5 15.53 2.41 -17.83
N GLN A 6 16.10 1.49 -17.03
CA GLN A 6 17.54 1.42 -16.74
C GLN A 6 18.36 0.74 -17.84
N CYS A 7 17.92 -0.44 -18.29
CA CYS A 7 18.69 -1.25 -19.25
C CYS A 7 18.11 -1.24 -20.67
N GLY A 8 16.94 -0.64 -20.88
CA GLY A 8 16.31 -0.52 -22.20
C GLY A 8 15.76 -1.82 -22.78
N ILE A 9 15.69 -2.90 -21.99
CA ILE A 9 15.13 -4.18 -22.46
C ILE A 9 13.61 -4.06 -22.60
N GLU A 10 13.10 -4.50 -23.75
CA GLU A 10 11.67 -4.65 -24.01
C GLU A 10 11.16 -5.99 -23.47
N TYR A 11 10.02 -5.95 -22.79
CA TYR A 11 9.37 -7.15 -22.25
C TYR A 11 7.98 -7.38 -22.84
N ALA A 12 7.48 -8.59 -22.64
CA ALA A 12 6.09 -8.92 -22.95
C ALA A 12 5.13 -8.20 -21.96
N PRO A 13 3.88 -7.89 -22.36
CA PRO A 13 2.94 -7.11 -21.55
C PRO A 13 2.56 -7.68 -20.18
N ASN A 14 2.87 -8.95 -19.91
CA ASN A 14 2.55 -9.65 -18.67
C ASN A 14 3.72 -9.70 -17.67
N VAL A 15 4.82 -9.02 -17.97
CA VAL A 15 5.96 -8.87 -17.07
C VAL A 15 5.81 -7.53 -16.36
N ALA A 16 5.88 -7.52 -15.04
CA ALA A 16 5.78 -6.31 -14.23
C ALA A 16 7.15 -5.64 -14.02
N ASP A 17 8.20 -6.46 -13.83
CA ASP A 17 9.54 -6.00 -13.44
C ASP A 17 10.65 -6.49 -14.37
N CYS A 18 11.72 -5.72 -14.45
CA CYS A 18 12.90 -6.08 -15.23
C CYS A 18 13.68 -7.22 -14.58
N LEU A 19 13.82 -8.34 -15.29
CA LEU A 19 14.55 -9.52 -14.82
C LEU A 19 16.07 -9.30 -14.61
N GLU A 20 16.64 -8.22 -15.14
CA GLU A 20 18.07 -7.90 -14.98
C GLU A 20 18.32 -6.85 -13.89
N CYS A 21 17.35 -5.97 -13.65
CA CYS A 21 17.54 -4.79 -12.79
C CYS A 21 16.62 -4.76 -11.57
N GLY A 22 15.59 -5.62 -11.51
CA GLY A 22 14.63 -5.67 -10.40
C GLY A 22 13.73 -4.44 -10.29
N VAL A 23 13.62 -3.62 -11.36
CA VAL A 23 12.81 -2.40 -11.34
C VAL A 23 11.54 -2.53 -12.18
N ALA A 24 10.48 -1.85 -11.73
CA ALA A 24 9.21 -1.77 -12.44
C ALA A 24 9.37 -1.22 -13.86
N LEU A 25 8.63 -1.81 -14.80
CA LEU A 25 8.69 -1.44 -16.21
C LEU A 25 7.84 -0.20 -16.53
N VAL A 26 8.23 0.51 -17.59
CA VAL A 26 7.57 1.71 -18.12
C VAL A 26 6.99 1.48 -19.51
N ASP A 27 5.94 2.22 -19.87
CA ASP A 27 5.26 2.04 -21.16
C ASP A 27 6.02 2.62 -22.37
N ALA A 28 6.92 3.58 -22.12
CA ALA A 28 7.71 4.25 -23.14
C ALA A 28 9.13 3.68 -23.20
N ALA A 29 9.64 3.49 -24.42
CA ALA A 29 11.03 3.09 -24.60
C ALA A 29 11.97 4.20 -24.08
N PRO A 30 12.97 3.86 -23.25
CA PRO A 30 13.94 4.83 -22.78
C PRO A 30 14.80 5.36 -23.92
N VAL A 31 15.32 6.57 -23.73
CA VAL A 31 16.23 7.21 -24.68
C VAL A 31 17.59 6.51 -24.63
N ASP A 32 18.21 6.31 -25.80
CA ASP A 32 19.59 5.82 -25.86
C ASP A 32 20.56 6.89 -25.36
N ALA A 33 21.57 6.49 -24.57
CA ALA A 33 22.54 7.44 -24.00
C ALA A 33 23.28 8.28 -25.06
N GLY A 34 23.56 7.71 -26.24
CA GLY A 34 24.18 8.45 -27.35
C GLY A 34 23.25 9.47 -28.00
N ALA A 35 21.95 9.43 -27.68
CA ALA A 35 20.93 10.38 -28.16
C ALA A 35 20.57 11.45 -27.12
N VAL A 36 21.25 11.50 -25.97
CA VAL A 36 21.05 12.55 -24.97
C VAL A 36 21.67 13.86 -25.47
N GLY A 37 20.80 14.83 -25.78
CA GLY A 37 21.19 16.09 -26.40
C GLY A 37 21.52 15.96 -27.89
N THR A 38 22.36 16.86 -28.38
CA THR A 38 22.86 16.87 -29.76
C THR A 38 24.30 16.35 -29.81
N SER A 39 24.75 15.89 -30.99
CA SER A 39 26.08 15.27 -31.16
C SER A 39 27.28 16.18 -30.81
N ASP A 40 27.05 17.49 -30.74
CA ASP A 40 28.07 18.50 -30.46
C ASP A 40 28.06 18.94 -28.98
N GLU A 41 27.09 18.49 -28.18
CA GLU A 41 27.01 18.76 -26.74
C GLU A 41 27.82 17.71 -25.96
N GLU A 42 28.52 18.17 -24.93
CA GLU A 42 29.22 17.30 -24.00
C GLU A 42 28.21 16.60 -23.08
N GLN A 43 28.48 15.34 -22.74
CA GLN A 43 27.65 14.52 -21.85
C GLN A 43 28.40 14.27 -20.53
N LEU A 44 27.64 14.18 -19.44
CA LEU A 44 28.12 13.78 -18.13
C LEU A 44 27.43 12.48 -17.70
N ALA A 45 28.16 11.67 -16.92
CA ALA A 45 27.69 10.41 -16.38
C ALA A 45 27.77 10.43 -14.86
N TYR A 46 26.67 10.05 -14.19
CA TYR A 46 26.59 9.88 -12.74
C TYR A 46 26.46 8.39 -12.43
N GLU A 47 27.37 7.87 -11.61
CA GLU A 47 27.39 6.47 -11.20
C GLU A 47 26.56 6.26 -9.94
N LEU A 48 25.34 5.74 -10.07
CA LEU A 48 24.36 5.62 -8.99
C LEU A 48 24.11 4.16 -8.58
N HIS A 49 25.14 3.32 -8.65
CA HIS A 49 25.06 1.90 -8.32
C HIS A 49 24.78 1.62 -6.84
N GLU A 50 25.12 2.57 -5.96
CA GLU A 50 24.83 2.51 -4.51
C GLU A 50 23.38 2.91 -4.20
N TRP A 51 22.61 3.40 -5.18
CA TRP A 51 21.25 3.84 -4.97
C TRP A 51 20.24 2.70 -5.20
N ALA A 52 19.22 2.66 -4.34
CA ALA A 52 18.06 1.80 -4.53
C ALA A 52 17.39 2.05 -5.90
N GLY A 53 16.79 1.01 -6.48
CA GLY A 53 16.08 1.10 -7.76
C GLY A 53 14.96 2.14 -7.74
N GLU A 54 14.27 2.25 -6.60
CA GLU A 54 13.21 3.24 -6.36
C GLU A 54 13.74 4.68 -6.34
N ALA A 55 14.87 4.95 -5.66
CA ALA A 55 15.50 6.27 -5.67
C ALA A 55 15.90 6.70 -7.10
N ARG A 56 16.46 5.78 -7.90
CA ARG A 56 16.76 6.02 -9.31
C ARG A 56 15.50 6.26 -10.15
N ARG A 57 14.40 5.58 -9.83
CA ARG A 57 13.10 5.79 -10.49
C ARG A 57 12.47 7.14 -10.14
N ILE A 58 12.59 7.57 -8.89
CA ILE A 58 12.18 8.92 -8.46
C ILE A 58 12.99 9.96 -9.23
N LEU A 59 14.31 9.78 -9.32
CA LEU A 59 15.18 10.67 -10.09
C LEU A 59 14.78 10.75 -11.57
N ASP A 60 14.53 9.61 -12.21
CA ASP A 60 14.06 9.53 -13.60
C ASP A 60 12.77 10.33 -13.83
N GLN A 61 11.81 10.23 -12.90
CA GLN A 61 10.57 10.99 -12.97
C GLN A 61 10.80 12.50 -12.79
N LEU A 62 11.64 12.89 -11.82
CA LEU A 62 11.98 14.30 -11.58
C LEU A 62 12.66 14.94 -12.80
N LEU A 63 13.62 14.23 -13.42
CA LEU A 63 14.29 14.68 -14.64
C LEU A 63 13.32 14.84 -15.81
N THR A 64 12.37 13.90 -15.94
CA THR A 64 11.31 13.95 -16.95
C THR A 64 10.38 15.14 -16.72
N ASP A 65 9.96 15.38 -15.49
CA ASP A 65 9.05 16.46 -15.12
C ASP A 65 9.69 17.85 -15.35
N ASP A 66 10.99 17.97 -15.08
CA ASP A 66 11.78 19.19 -15.35
C ASP A 66 12.22 19.33 -16.82
N GLY A 67 11.90 18.35 -17.67
CA GLY A 67 12.20 18.37 -19.10
C GLY A 67 13.70 18.27 -19.41
N ILE A 68 14.47 17.66 -18.52
CA ILE A 68 15.92 17.46 -18.66
C ILE A 68 16.16 16.24 -19.54
N ALA A 69 16.94 16.41 -20.61
CA ALA A 69 17.29 15.30 -21.49
C ALA A 69 18.25 14.34 -20.78
N HIS A 70 17.85 13.08 -20.64
CA HIS A 70 18.62 12.07 -19.93
C HIS A 70 18.40 10.66 -20.50
N ALA A 71 19.28 9.74 -20.13
CA ALA A 71 19.19 8.32 -20.43
C ALA A 71 19.89 7.51 -19.33
N TRP A 72 19.54 6.23 -19.21
CA TRP A 72 20.18 5.32 -18.27
C TRP A 72 20.97 4.23 -18.99
N GLN A 73 22.06 3.82 -18.37
CA GLN A 73 22.85 2.64 -18.73
C GLN A 73 23.03 1.79 -17.47
N GLY A 74 22.02 0.97 -17.15
CA GLY A 74 21.96 0.29 -15.86
C GLY A 74 21.77 1.29 -14.73
N ALA A 75 22.75 1.36 -13.81
CA ALA A 75 22.73 2.31 -12.70
C ALA A 75 23.43 3.65 -13.02
N THR A 76 23.92 3.83 -14.24
CA THR A 76 24.60 5.07 -14.65
C THR A 76 23.61 5.99 -15.36
N LEU A 77 23.45 7.21 -14.84
CA LEU A 77 22.63 8.26 -15.45
C LEU A 77 23.49 9.10 -16.39
N VAL A 78 23.07 9.27 -17.64
CA VAL A 78 23.72 10.12 -18.64
C VAL A 78 22.86 11.34 -18.94
N VAL A 79 23.45 12.54 -18.81
CA VAL A 79 22.79 13.84 -19.05
C VAL A 79 23.68 14.73 -19.92
N ARG A 80 23.13 15.86 -20.39
CA ARG A 80 23.97 16.91 -21.01
C ARG A 80 24.79 17.62 -19.94
N ALA A 81 26.05 17.92 -20.23
CA ALA A 81 26.92 18.67 -19.33
C ALA A 81 26.38 20.07 -19.00
N ALA A 82 25.61 20.67 -19.91
CA ALA A 82 24.94 21.94 -19.67
C ALA A 82 23.86 21.88 -18.57
N ASP A 83 23.33 20.68 -18.30
CA ASP A 83 22.29 20.44 -17.30
C ASP A 83 22.88 19.93 -15.96
N GLU A 84 24.20 19.97 -15.76
CA GLU A 84 24.87 19.49 -14.52
C GLU A 84 24.25 20.10 -13.25
N ALA A 85 24.17 21.43 -13.17
CA ALA A 85 23.67 22.13 -12.00
C ALA A 85 22.22 21.78 -11.62
N PRO A 86 21.23 21.78 -12.54
CA PRO A 86 19.88 21.32 -12.18
C PRO A 86 19.83 19.82 -11.86
N VAL A 87 20.66 18.98 -12.49
CA VAL A 87 20.72 17.54 -12.17
C VAL A 87 21.27 17.31 -10.75
N ASP A 88 22.30 18.05 -10.33
CA ASP A 88 22.84 17.99 -8.97
C ASP A 88 21.79 18.31 -7.90
N GLU A 89 20.94 19.31 -8.13
CA GLU A 89 19.85 19.66 -7.21
C GLU A 89 18.81 18.54 -7.15
N LEU A 90 18.46 17.93 -8.29
CA LEU A 90 17.50 16.82 -8.35
C LEU A 90 18.05 15.54 -7.74
N LEU A 91 19.36 15.29 -7.81
CA LEU A 91 20.01 14.19 -7.11
C LEU A 91 19.77 14.28 -5.59
N VAL A 92 20.01 15.45 -4.99
CA VAL A 92 19.77 15.65 -3.55
C VAL A 92 18.31 15.39 -3.17
N VAL A 93 17.37 15.83 -4.01
CA VAL A 93 15.93 15.60 -3.80
C VAL A 93 15.59 14.12 -3.90
N ALA A 94 16.06 13.43 -4.94
CA ALA A 94 15.79 12.01 -5.16
C ALA A 94 16.37 11.13 -4.06
N GLU A 95 17.60 11.40 -3.61
CA GLU A 95 18.24 10.70 -2.49
C GLU A 95 17.44 10.86 -1.20
N SER A 96 16.98 12.07 -0.91
CA SER A 96 16.18 12.36 0.28
C SER A 96 14.78 11.73 0.23
N THR A 97 14.27 11.46 -0.97
CA THR A 97 12.91 10.92 -1.19
C THR A 97 12.90 9.39 -1.28
N GLY A 98 13.97 8.80 -1.82
CA GLY A 98 14.09 7.36 -2.06
C GLY A 98 14.42 6.49 -0.84
N GLY A 99 14.52 7.10 0.33
CA GLY A 99 14.79 6.39 1.59
C GLY A 99 16.24 5.88 1.72
N PRO A 100 16.60 5.36 2.91
CA PRO A 100 17.92 4.78 3.15
C PRO A 100 18.10 3.47 2.34
N ALA A 101 19.17 3.37 1.55
CA ALA A 101 19.50 2.18 0.75
C ALA A 101 20.33 1.16 1.57
N LEU A 102 20.19 -0.13 1.25
CA LEU A 102 21.03 -1.16 1.85
C LEU A 102 22.45 -1.12 1.29
N ASP A 103 23.43 -1.08 2.18
CA ASP A 103 24.84 -1.27 1.82
C ASP A 103 25.04 -2.71 1.29
N PRO A 104 25.50 -2.90 0.04
CA PRO A 104 25.69 -4.23 -0.55
C PRO A 104 26.83 -5.04 0.10
N ASP A 105 27.79 -4.37 0.74
CA ASP A 105 28.95 -4.99 1.38
C ASP A 105 28.72 -5.26 2.89
N ALA A 106 27.66 -4.70 3.46
CA ALA A 106 27.26 -4.92 4.84
C ALA A 106 26.56 -6.28 5.03
N GLU A 107 26.63 -6.81 6.26
CA GLU A 107 25.88 -8.01 6.62
C GLU A 107 24.38 -7.71 6.65
N LYS A 108 23.58 -8.56 5.99
CA LYS A 108 22.13 -8.43 5.87
C LYS A 108 21.42 -9.56 6.60
N LEU A 109 20.23 -9.27 7.10
CA LEU A 109 19.28 -10.24 7.66
C LEU A 109 18.00 -10.23 6.84
N ALA A 110 17.36 -11.39 6.72
CA ALA A 110 16.08 -11.55 6.03
C ALA A 110 15.02 -12.03 7.04
N TYR A 111 13.85 -11.38 7.01
CA TYR A 111 12.67 -11.71 7.78
C TYR A 111 11.60 -12.25 6.85
N GLU A 112 11.09 -13.45 7.15
CA GLU A 112 10.02 -14.09 6.38
C GLU A 112 8.70 -13.39 6.67
N LEU A 113 8.26 -12.53 5.75
CA LEU A 113 6.99 -11.77 5.84
C LEU A 113 6.02 -12.13 4.70
N THR A 114 6.21 -13.28 4.06
CA THR A 114 5.41 -13.73 2.91
C THR A 114 3.93 -13.98 3.22
N ASP A 115 3.59 -14.15 4.50
CA ASP A 115 2.21 -14.29 4.99
C ASP A 115 1.49 -12.93 5.13
N TRP A 116 2.21 -11.80 5.00
CA TRP A 116 1.62 -10.46 5.06
C TRP A 116 1.04 -10.06 3.71
N ALA A 117 -0.11 -9.39 3.74
CA ALA A 117 -0.72 -8.83 2.54
C ALA A 117 0.11 -7.65 1.98
N ASP A 118 -0.04 -7.37 0.67
CA ASP A 118 0.72 -6.30 -0.02
C ASP A 118 0.56 -4.92 0.65
N ASP A 119 -0.62 -4.63 1.20
CA ASP A 119 -0.89 -3.38 1.92
C ASP A 119 -0.26 -3.35 3.32
N GLU A 120 -0.16 -4.50 4.00
CA GLU A 120 0.61 -4.64 5.24
C GLU A 120 2.10 -4.44 4.98
N GLN A 121 2.67 -5.07 3.95
CA GLN A 121 4.07 -4.87 3.54
C GLN A 121 4.35 -3.41 3.19
N THR A 122 3.47 -2.77 2.40
CA THR A 122 3.58 -1.36 2.03
C THR A 122 3.55 -0.44 3.28
N ALA A 123 2.59 -0.66 4.17
CA ALA A 123 2.47 0.14 5.40
C ALA A 123 3.67 -0.05 6.34
N PHE A 124 4.29 -1.23 6.32
CA PHE A 124 5.50 -1.51 7.08
C PHE A 124 6.74 -0.87 6.46
N SER A 125 6.90 -0.90 5.14
CA SER A 125 7.96 -0.14 4.44
C SER A 125 7.90 1.34 4.79
N ASP A 126 6.70 1.94 4.80
CA ASP A 126 6.50 3.32 5.23
C ASP A 126 6.92 3.57 6.68
N LEU A 127 6.76 2.58 7.56
CA LEU A 127 7.22 2.65 8.95
C LEU A 127 8.75 2.61 9.03
N LEU A 128 9.38 1.67 8.35
CA LEU A 128 10.85 1.53 8.31
C LEU A 128 11.52 2.79 7.72
N ALA A 129 10.97 3.34 6.64
CA ALA A 129 11.42 4.59 6.05
C ALA A 129 11.34 5.76 7.06
N ARG A 130 10.24 5.87 7.82
CA ARG A 130 10.09 6.88 8.89
C ARG A 130 11.08 6.69 10.05
N LEU A 131 11.48 5.45 10.31
CA LEU A 131 12.50 5.12 11.30
C LEU A 131 13.94 5.30 10.78
N GLY A 132 14.10 5.56 9.48
CA GLY A 132 15.40 5.69 8.84
C GLY A 132 16.14 4.37 8.69
N ILE A 133 15.41 3.24 8.63
CA ILE A 133 15.96 1.90 8.49
C ILE A 133 16.05 1.54 7.01
N ALA A 134 17.26 1.20 6.55
CA ALA A 134 17.49 0.70 5.20
C ALA A 134 16.85 -0.67 5.02
N HIS A 135 16.05 -0.85 3.97
CA HIS A 135 15.35 -2.10 3.73
C HIS A 135 15.07 -2.33 2.23
N GLU A 136 14.89 -3.59 1.85
CA GLU A 136 14.37 -4.02 0.54
C GLU A 136 13.49 -5.26 0.75
N PHE A 137 12.50 -5.49 -0.12
CA PHE A 137 11.82 -6.77 -0.21
C PHE A 137 12.44 -7.57 -1.36
N ASP A 138 12.76 -8.84 -1.12
CA ASP A 138 13.31 -9.71 -2.16
C ASP A 138 12.21 -10.30 -3.06
N ASP A 139 12.62 -11.09 -4.06
CA ASP A 139 11.71 -11.70 -5.04
C ASP A 139 10.68 -12.67 -4.42
N VAL A 140 10.92 -13.15 -3.19
CA VAL A 140 10.05 -14.08 -2.46
C VAL A 140 9.07 -13.31 -1.57
N GLY A 141 9.35 -12.04 -1.28
CA GLY A 141 8.60 -11.21 -0.34
C GLY A 141 9.20 -11.20 1.06
N ASP A 142 10.46 -11.63 1.22
CA ASP A 142 11.17 -11.51 2.48
C ASP A 142 11.71 -10.09 2.64
N LEU A 143 11.57 -9.54 3.84
CA LEU A 143 12.13 -8.24 4.19
C LEU A 143 13.61 -8.39 4.51
N VAL A 144 14.45 -7.74 3.72
CA VAL A 144 15.90 -7.70 3.89
C VAL A 144 16.31 -6.36 4.51
N VAL A 145 17.11 -6.42 5.58
CA VAL A 145 17.60 -5.27 6.35
C VAL A 145 19.08 -5.42 6.68
N LEU A 146 19.74 -4.36 7.14
CA LEU A 146 21.10 -4.48 7.68
C LEU A 146 21.08 -5.21 9.02
N ALA A 147 22.05 -6.11 9.24
CA ALA A 147 22.20 -6.81 10.52
C ALA A 147 22.45 -5.84 11.70
N SER A 148 22.99 -4.66 11.44
CA SER A 148 23.13 -3.60 12.45
C SER A 148 21.81 -3.03 12.95
N ASP A 149 20.73 -3.18 12.18
CA ASP A 149 19.40 -2.66 12.48
C ASP A 149 18.45 -3.75 13.04
N GLU A 150 18.95 -4.96 13.30
CA GLU A 150 18.19 -6.12 13.81
C GLU A 150 17.25 -5.74 14.96
N ASP A 151 17.80 -5.22 16.06
CA ASP A 151 17.04 -4.83 17.26
C ASP A 151 15.91 -3.81 16.95
N ALA A 152 16.16 -2.89 16.03
CA ALA A 152 15.21 -1.85 15.66
C ALA A 152 14.09 -2.41 14.77
N VAL A 153 14.43 -3.33 13.87
CA VAL A 153 13.50 -4.01 12.98
C VAL A 153 12.61 -4.96 13.76
N GLU A 154 13.18 -5.79 14.66
CA GLU A 154 12.38 -6.66 15.53
C GLU A 154 11.38 -5.85 16.36
N THR A 155 11.83 -4.72 16.94
CA THR A 155 10.94 -3.81 17.68
C THR A 155 9.83 -3.24 16.79
N ALA A 156 10.15 -2.93 15.53
CA ALA A 156 9.17 -2.42 14.57
C ALA A 156 8.15 -3.50 14.17
N ILE A 157 8.59 -4.73 13.92
CA ILE A 157 7.73 -5.88 13.62
C ILE A 157 6.77 -6.12 14.78
N ASP A 158 7.28 -6.25 16.01
CA ASP A 158 6.47 -6.46 17.20
C ASP A 158 5.41 -5.36 17.38
N ALA A 159 5.80 -4.09 17.14
CA ALA A 159 4.89 -2.96 17.23
C ALA A 159 3.83 -2.94 16.12
N PHE A 160 4.20 -3.36 14.91
CA PHE A 160 3.30 -3.43 13.77
C PHE A 160 2.29 -4.57 13.92
N GLU A 161 2.76 -5.77 14.31
CA GLU A 161 1.90 -6.93 14.60
C GLU A 161 0.99 -6.67 15.80
N SER A 162 1.49 -6.04 16.86
CA SER A 162 0.64 -5.63 18.00
C SER A 162 -0.45 -4.63 17.60
N GLY A 163 -0.26 -3.91 16.49
CA GLY A 163 -1.24 -3.01 15.90
C GLY A 163 -2.05 -3.63 14.76
N SER A 164 -1.73 -4.84 14.32
CA SER A 164 -2.43 -5.53 13.24
C SER A 164 -3.72 -6.17 13.78
N ASP A 165 -4.71 -6.28 12.92
CA ASP A 165 -6.01 -6.80 13.29
C ASP A 165 -6.04 -8.33 13.17
N ASP A 166 -5.91 -9.09 14.24
CA ASP A 166 -5.88 -10.57 14.20
C ASP A 166 -7.15 -11.26 13.67
N ARG A 167 -8.20 -10.50 13.34
CA ARG A 167 -9.45 -11.07 12.83
C ARG A 167 -9.24 -11.72 11.45
N PRO A 168 -9.94 -12.82 11.13
CA PRO A 168 -9.91 -13.40 9.79
C PRO A 168 -10.47 -12.44 8.73
N GLU A 169 -9.97 -12.55 7.50
CA GLU A 169 -10.50 -11.82 6.35
C GLU A 169 -11.84 -12.39 5.86
N LEU A 170 -12.65 -11.52 5.25
CA LEU A 170 -13.79 -11.92 4.44
C LEU A 170 -13.38 -11.88 2.97
N ASP A 171 -13.68 -12.94 2.22
CA ASP A 171 -13.59 -12.88 0.76
C ASP A 171 -14.41 -11.66 0.24
N GLY A 172 -13.86 -10.90 -0.70
CA GLY A 172 -14.44 -9.64 -1.17
C GLY A 172 -15.88 -9.77 -1.68
N LEU A 173 -16.24 -10.91 -2.28
CA LEU A 173 -17.63 -11.20 -2.66
C LEU A 173 -18.54 -11.46 -1.45
N ASP A 174 -18.03 -12.14 -0.44
CA ASP A 174 -18.75 -12.43 0.80
C ASP A 174 -18.91 -11.17 1.67
N GLY A 175 -17.89 -10.30 1.73
CA GLY A 175 -17.97 -9.00 2.41
C GLY A 175 -19.05 -8.09 1.84
N ASN A 176 -19.08 -7.92 0.51
CA ASN A 176 -20.11 -7.11 -0.16
C ASN A 176 -21.52 -7.66 0.05
N ARG A 177 -21.67 -8.99 -0.04
CA ARG A 177 -22.94 -9.66 0.24
C ARG A 177 -23.37 -9.46 1.69
N MET A 178 -22.44 -9.58 2.64
CA MET A 178 -22.70 -9.38 4.06
C MET A 178 -23.18 -7.96 4.33
N MET A 179 -22.45 -6.93 3.86
CA MET A 179 -22.84 -5.52 4.03
C MET A 179 -24.24 -5.24 3.46
N THR A 180 -24.55 -5.78 2.28
CA THR A 180 -25.88 -5.67 1.67
C THR A 180 -26.95 -6.30 2.57
N GLN A 181 -26.68 -7.47 3.15
CA GLN A 181 -27.62 -8.15 4.04
C GLN A 181 -27.81 -7.40 5.37
N VAL A 182 -26.75 -6.85 5.97
CA VAL A 182 -26.85 -6.00 7.16
C VAL A 182 -27.68 -4.75 6.85
N PHE A 183 -27.45 -4.10 5.70
CA PHE A 183 -28.22 -2.95 5.26
C PHE A 183 -29.72 -3.27 5.15
N VAL A 184 -30.06 -4.39 4.50
CA VAL A 184 -31.46 -4.82 4.35
C VAL A 184 -32.10 -5.13 5.70
N ALA A 185 -31.38 -5.80 6.61
CA ALA A 185 -31.87 -6.06 7.96
C ALA A 185 -32.15 -4.75 8.72
N CYS A 186 -31.21 -3.79 8.68
CA CYS A 186 -31.37 -2.49 9.34
C CYS A 186 -32.49 -1.65 8.72
N ASP A 187 -32.66 -1.67 7.39
CA ASP A 187 -33.72 -0.92 6.72
C ASP A 187 -35.11 -1.47 7.06
N ARG A 188 -35.23 -2.78 7.31
CA ARG A 188 -36.45 -3.39 7.87
C ARG A 188 -36.68 -2.93 9.31
N LEU A 189 -35.67 -3.07 10.17
CA LEU A 189 -35.75 -2.70 11.59
C LEU A 189 -36.04 -1.21 11.82
N ARG A 190 -35.55 -0.34 10.94
CA ARG A 190 -35.90 1.09 10.99
C ARG A 190 -37.39 1.33 10.74
N LYS A 191 -38.02 0.56 9.84
CA LYS A 191 -39.45 0.70 9.51
C LYS A 191 -40.34 0.00 10.54
N ASP A 192 -39.89 -1.15 11.03
CA ASP A 192 -40.54 -1.97 12.04
C ASP A 192 -39.47 -2.60 12.96
N PRO A 193 -39.23 -2.01 14.14
CA PRO A 193 -38.21 -2.51 15.09
C PRO A 193 -38.42 -3.94 15.58
N ARG A 194 -39.61 -4.52 15.39
CA ARG A 194 -39.93 -5.90 15.79
C ARG A 194 -40.10 -6.84 14.60
N ASP A 195 -39.60 -6.47 13.41
CA ASP A 195 -39.59 -7.38 12.27
C ASP A 195 -38.70 -8.60 12.54
N ASP A 196 -39.32 -9.76 12.79
CA ASP A 196 -38.65 -11.01 13.17
C ASP A 196 -37.53 -11.40 12.21
N ALA A 197 -37.70 -11.15 10.91
CA ALA A 197 -36.71 -11.46 9.90
C ALA A 197 -35.48 -10.54 9.98
N GLY A 198 -35.70 -9.24 10.18
CA GLY A 198 -34.66 -8.25 10.41
C GLY A 198 -33.88 -8.52 11.69
N VAL A 199 -34.58 -8.81 12.79
CA VAL A 199 -33.97 -9.15 14.09
C VAL A 199 -33.11 -10.41 13.95
N SER A 200 -33.69 -11.49 13.43
CA SER A 200 -32.98 -12.76 13.27
C SER A 200 -31.73 -12.62 12.39
N LYS A 201 -31.83 -11.84 11.30
CA LYS A 201 -30.71 -11.61 10.39
C LYS A 201 -29.62 -10.75 11.00
N LEU A 202 -29.97 -9.73 11.79
CA LEU A 202 -28.97 -8.90 12.45
C LEU A 202 -28.22 -9.67 13.54
N ILE A 203 -28.91 -10.51 14.31
CA ILE A 203 -28.30 -11.41 15.31
C ILE A 203 -27.28 -12.35 14.65
N GLU A 204 -27.57 -12.86 13.45
CA GLU A 204 -26.66 -13.71 12.67
C GLU A 204 -25.42 -12.94 12.20
N LEU A 205 -25.59 -11.72 11.70
CA LEU A 205 -24.54 -11.00 10.98
C LEU A 205 -23.67 -10.08 11.85
N ALA A 206 -24.20 -9.53 12.94
CA ALA A 206 -23.45 -8.61 13.79
C ALA A 206 -22.15 -9.23 14.36
N PRO A 207 -22.13 -10.50 14.83
CA PRO A 207 -20.88 -11.13 15.27
C PRO A 207 -19.89 -11.36 14.13
N LEU A 208 -20.38 -11.62 12.91
CA LEU A 208 -19.51 -11.80 11.74
C LEU A 208 -18.85 -10.47 11.36
N LEU A 209 -19.61 -9.38 11.36
CA LEU A 209 -19.11 -8.04 11.08
C LEU A 209 -18.03 -7.61 12.07
N ALA A 210 -18.26 -7.83 13.38
CA ALA A 210 -17.27 -7.48 14.41
C ALA A 210 -16.07 -8.43 14.45
N GLY A 211 -16.24 -9.68 14.02
CA GLY A 211 -15.26 -10.75 14.11
C GLY A 211 -14.36 -10.94 12.87
N HIS A 212 -14.50 -10.12 11.83
CA HIS A 212 -13.65 -10.18 10.63
C HIS A 212 -13.00 -8.82 10.34
N ARG A 213 -11.87 -8.84 9.63
CA ARG A 213 -11.22 -7.64 9.08
C ARG A 213 -12.13 -6.90 8.08
N PRO A 214 -11.92 -5.59 7.86
CA PRO A 214 -12.60 -4.85 6.80
C PRO A 214 -12.27 -5.43 5.41
N PRO A 215 -13.26 -5.51 4.50
CA PRO A 215 -13.00 -5.75 3.09
C PRO A 215 -12.08 -4.68 2.48
N PHE A 216 -11.34 -5.05 1.43
CA PHE A 216 -10.43 -4.14 0.71
C PHE A 216 -11.09 -2.79 0.37
N GLY A 217 -10.36 -1.71 0.66
CA GLY A 217 -10.80 -0.33 0.38
C GLY A 217 -11.75 0.28 1.42
N ILE A 218 -12.06 -0.43 2.52
CA ILE A 218 -12.85 0.10 3.63
C ILE A 218 -11.92 0.51 4.78
N ASP A 219 -12.12 1.72 5.30
CA ASP A 219 -11.39 2.23 6.46
C ASP A 219 -11.65 1.35 7.72
N PRO A 220 -10.60 0.86 8.41
CA PRO A 220 -10.75 -0.03 9.57
C PRO A 220 -11.57 0.58 10.72
N LYS A 221 -11.41 1.88 11.01
CA LYS A 221 -12.14 2.54 12.11
C LYS A 221 -13.63 2.62 11.79
N LEU A 222 -13.97 2.86 10.53
CA LEU A 222 -15.35 2.83 10.07
C LEU A 222 -15.94 1.42 10.19
N TRP A 223 -15.18 0.39 9.83
CA TRP A 223 -15.61 -1.00 9.96
C TRP A 223 -15.86 -1.41 11.40
N ASP A 224 -14.95 -1.09 12.32
CA ASP A 224 -15.12 -1.34 13.76
C ASP A 224 -16.36 -0.65 14.32
N ALA A 225 -16.56 0.62 13.94
CA ALA A 225 -17.73 1.37 14.36
C ALA A 225 -19.04 0.76 13.82
N LEU A 226 -19.04 0.11 12.65
CA LEU A 226 -20.19 -0.62 12.14
C LEU A 226 -20.44 -1.91 12.92
N GLY A 227 -19.38 -2.66 13.24
CA GLY A 227 -19.43 -3.84 14.10
C GLY A 227 -20.03 -3.53 15.48
N GLU A 228 -19.47 -2.53 16.16
CA GLU A 228 -19.92 -2.08 17.49
C GLU A 228 -21.39 -1.65 17.48
N ARG A 229 -21.79 -0.77 16.54
CA ARG A 229 -23.19 -0.32 16.43
C ARG A 229 -24.16 -1.45 16.11
N SER A 230 -23.72 -2.46 15.35
CA SER A 230 -24.55 -3.62 15.03
C SER A 230 -24.75 -4.49 16.28
N ALA A 231 -23.70 -4.69 17.07
CA ALA A 231 -23.78 -5.41 18.35
C ALA A 231 -24.66 -4.66 19.36
N ASP A 232 -24.49 -3.35 19.50
CA ASP A 232 -25.33 -2.51 20.37
C ASP A 232 -26.82 -2.61 20.01
N LEU A 233 -27.15 -2.58 18.71
CA LEU A 233 -28.54 -2.74 18.27
C LEU A 233 -29.08 -4.14 18.61
N VAL A 234 -28.27 -5.20 18.50
CA VAL A 234 -28.65 -6.54 18.93
C VAL A 234 -28.93 -6.58 20.43
N ASP A 235 -28.10 -5.95 21.26
CA ASP A 235 -28.28 -5.90 22.71
C ASP A 235 -29.55 -5.12 23.11
N LEU A 236 -29.82 -3.99 22.44
CA LEU A 236 -31.05 -3.23 22.63
C LEU A 236 -32.30 -4.05 22.26
N LEU A 237 -32.25 -4.83 21.18
CA LEU A 237 -33.33 -5.73 20.77
C LEU A 237 -33.52 -6.87 21.77
N ALA A 238 -32.43 -7.43 22.31
CA ALA A 238 -32.44 -8.53 23.27
C ALA A 238 -33.00 -8.12 24.64
N THR A 239 -32.82 -6.87 25.04
CA THR A 239 -33.35 -6.33 26.32
C THR A 239 -34.88 -6.42 26.38
N GLY A 240 -35.56 -6.24 25.23
CA GLY A 240 -37.00 -6.51 25.07
C GLY A 240 -37.96 -5.45 25.64
N ASP A 241 -37.47 -4.50 26.46
CA ASP A 241 -38.23 -3.35 26.95
C ASP A 241 -37.77 -1.99 26.37
N THR A 242 -36.74 -2.00 25.52
CA THR A 242 -36.23 -0.82 24.83
C THR A 242 -37.35 -0.11 24.05
N PRO A 243 -37.51 1.21 24.21
CA PRO A 243 -38.51 1.99 23.48
C PRO A 243 -38.34 1.88 21.96
N GLU A 244 -39.44 1.72 21.23
CA GLU A 244 -39.41 1.57 19.75
C GLU A 244 -38.71 2.73 19.04
N ASN A 245 -38.84 3.96 19.54
CA ASN A 245 -38.18 5.12 18.97
C ASN A 245 -36.64 5.06 19.09
N GLU A 246 -36.12 4.45 20.17
CA GLU A 246 -34.68 4.26 20.35
C GLU A 246 -34.16 3.17 19.40
N LEU A 247 -34.88 2.06 19.28
CA LEU A 247 -34.56 1.00 18.30
C LEU A 247 -34.58 1.52 16.86
N THR A 248 -35.61 2.29 16.48
CA THR A 248 -35.69 2.93 15.17
C THR A 248 -34.53 3.90 14.94
N ALA A 249 -34.15 4.70 15.95
CA ALA A 249 -33.04 5.65 15.82
C ALA A 249 -31.68 4.94 15.65
N ALA A 250 -31.43 3.87 16.41
CA ALA A 250 -30.23 3.05 16.28
C ALA A 250 -30.16 2.38 14.90
N ALA A 251 -31.25 1.73 14.46
CA ALA A 251 -31.34 1.13 13.12
C ALA A 251 -31.18 2.16 11.99
N THR A 252 -31.70 3.39 12.17
CA THR A 252 -31.52 4.49 11.21
C THR A 252 -30.06 4.88 11.09
N THR A 253 -29.39 5.07 12.21
CA THR A 253 -27.99 5.47 12.25
C THR A 253 -27.10 4.46 11.53
N LEU A 254 -27.33 3.16 11.79
CA LEU A 254 -26.60 2.08 11.13
C LEU A 254 -26.91 2.00 9.62
N THR A 255 -28.18 2.17 9.23
CA THR A 255 -28.59 2.21 7.81
C THR A 255 -27.91 3.35 7.05
N GLU A 256 -27.80 4.54 7.67
CA GLU A 256 -27.17 5.70 7.06
C GLU A 256 -25.66 5.56 6.92
N ALA A 257 -25.01 4.90 7.87
CA ALA A 257 -23.59 4.57 7.78
C ALA A 257 -23.33 3.57 6.64
N LEU A 258 -24.11 2.49 6.57
CA LEU A 258 -24.00 1.47 5.53
C LEU A 258 -24.30 2.01 4.13
N ARG A 259 -25.26 2.94 3.98
CA ARG A 259 -25.59 3.54 2.66
C ARG A 259 -24.39 4.23 1.99
N ARG A 260 -23.38 4.64 2.74
CA ARG A 260 -22.18 5.28 2.17
C ARG A 260 -21.19 4.28 1.58
N LEU A 261 -21.38 2.99 1.86
CA LEU A 261 -20.45 1.90 1.54
C LEU A 261 -21.03 0.89 0.54
N VAL A 262 -22.33 0.92 0.28
CA VAL A 262 -23.07 -0.04 -0.58
C VAL A 262 -23.71 0.68 -1.75
#